data_AF-A0A6P5XEW9-F1
#
_entry.id   AF-A0A6P5XEW9-F1
#
_cell.length_a   1.000
_cell.length_b   1.000
_cell.length_c   1.000
_cell.angle_alpha   90.00
_cell.angle_beta   90.00
_cell.angle_gamma   90.00
#
_symmetry.space_group_name_H-M   'P 1'
#
loop_
_entity.id
_entity.type
_entity.pdbx_description
1 polymer ?
#
loop_
_entity_poly.entity_id
_entity_poly.type
_entity_poly.pdbx_seq_one_letter_code
_entity_poly.pdbx_strand_id
1 'polypeptide(L)'
;MAQAQEAKESSALSSCDAYFERIKSRKKLPQPLQETLTDAFTRIPVSSFPQVPGGKVIEILADATIADAVKILSECNILSAPVRNPDAVTSLDWRERYLGIIDYSAIILWVLESAELVAVALSASTATAAGLGAGAVGAVGALPIGVTGPAAVAGITVAAVGAAVAGAVAADQAAGKDAPSAADNLSKDFYEVILQEEPFKSTTVRSIVKSYRSAPFIPVATDSSMLSVLLLLSKYKLRNVPLIEPGEPDIKNYITQSAVIGGLEGCRGRDWFDCISARPISDLGLPFMSSDEVISIQGDDLVLEAFKRMKDNQVGGLPVVEGPRKKIVGSVSMRDIRHLLLKPELFFNFRQLTVKDFMDTVVSMGQELGRLPPPITCKVDSTLASVIQTLTTKLVHRIYVVAENENEVVGVITLRDVISCFIFEPPSYFDSHLGFSVKEMLNQ
;
A
#
# COMPACT_ATOMS: atom_id res chain seq x y z
N MET A 1 23.25 21.80 -5.34
CA MET A 1 22.42 20.75 -4.72
C MET A 1 21.25 21.36 -3.94
N ALA A 2 21.46 22.33 -3.04
CA ALA A 2 20.39 23.02 -2.29
C ALA A 2 19.28 23.67 -3.17
N GLN A 3 19.64 24.44 -4.21
CA GLN A 3 18.65 25.09 -5.10
C GLN A 3 17.79 24.11 -5.92
N ALA A 4 18.28 22.89 -6.19
CA ALA A 4 17.52 21.89 -6.93
C ALA A 4 16.54 21.12 -6.02
N GLN A 5 16.81 21.11 -4.72
CA GLN A 5 15.97 20.50 -3.69
C GLN A 5 14.80 21.43 -3.33
N GLU A 6 15.08 22.73 -3.11
CA GLU A 6 14.05 23.78 -2.91
C GLU A 6 13.04 23.88 -4.07
N ALA A 7 13.51 23.73 -5.31
CA ALA A 7 12.64 23.73 -6.49
C ALA A 7 11.70 22.51 -6.53
N LYS A 8 12.15 21.35 -6.05
CA LYS A 8 11.36 20.11 -6.00
C LYS A 8 10.36 20.16 -4.84
N GLU A 9 10.75 20.72 -3.70
CA GLU A 9 9.90 20.99 -2.51
C GLU A 9 8.69 21.86 -2.85
N SER A 10 8.93 23.01 -3.48
CA SER A 10 7.86 23.92 -3.93
C SER A 10 6.92 23.25 -4.93
N SER A 11 7.42 22.36 -5.78
CA SER A 11 6.63 21.70 -6.83
C SER A 11 5.66 20.65 -6.28
N ALA A 12 6.04 19.89 -5.24
CA ALA A 12 5.21 18.83 -4.67
C ALA A 12 4.06 19.38 -3.80
N LEU A 13 4.32 20.41 -2.99
CA LEU A 13 3.27 21.15 -2.26
C LEU A 13 2.33 21.84 -3.24
N SER A 14 2.89 22.57 -4.20
CA SER A 14 2.11 23.23 -5.26
C SER A 14 1.24 22.23 -6.03
N SER A 15 1.74 21.01 -6.29
CA SER A 15 0.96 19.93 -6.90
C SER A 15 -0.18 19.43 -6.01
N CYS A 16 0.05 19.24 -4.70
CA CYS A 16 -1.00 18.83 -3.76
C CYS A 16 -2.06 19.92 -3.58
N ASP A 17 -1.64 21.19 -3.47
CA ASP A 17 -2.51 22.35 -3.37
C ASP A 17 -3.36 22.51 -4.64
N ALA A 18 -2.74 22.49 -5.82
CA ALA A 18 -3.44 22.59 -7.09
C ALA A 18 -4.44 21.44 -7.30
N TYR A 19 -4.04 20.21 -6.95
CA TYR A 19 -4.93 19.05 -6.99
C TYR A 19 -6.13 19.24 -6.05
N PHE A 20 -5.89 19.68 -4.82
CA PHE A 20 -6.93 19.83 -3.81
C PHE A 20 -7.87 21.00 -4.10
N GLU A 21 -7.37 22.12 -4.65
CA GLU A 21 -8.21 23.23 -5.12
C GLU A 21 -9.06 22.85 -6.34
N ARG A 22 -8.51 22.03 -7.26
CA ARG A 22 -9.30 21.46 -8.36
C ARG A 22 -10.42 20.55 -7.85
N ILE A 23 -10.19 19.81 -6.76
CA ILE A 23 -11.23 19.03 -6.08
C ILE A 23 -12.31 19.94 -5.49
N LYS A 24 -11.90 20.94 -4.69
CA LYS A 24 -12.84 21.85 -4.02
C LYS A 24 -13.71 22.62 -4.99
N SER A 25 -13.13 23.12 -6.09
CA SER A 25 -13.86 23.91 -7.10
C SER A 25 -14.96 23.13 -7.83
N ARG A 26 -14.86 21.79 -7.90
CA ARG A 26 -15.87 20.93 -8.54
C ARG A 26 -17.01 20.53 -7.60
N LYS A 27 -16.84 20.75 -6.29
CA LYS A 27 -17.75 20.30 -5.24
C LYS A 27 -18.92 21.26 -5.12
N LYS A 28 -20.11 20.82 -5.52
CA LYS A 28 -21.36 21.60 -5.45
C LYS A 28 -21.97 21.57 -4.04
N LEU A 29 -21.19 21.90 -3.02
CA LEU A 29 -21.69 22.05 -1.64
C LEU A 29 -21.78 23.54 -1.26
N PRO A 30 -22.82 23.95 -0.51
CA PRO A 30 -22.89 25.31 0.04
C PRO A 30 -21.66 25.62 0.88
N GLN A 31 -20.97 26.72 0.59
CA GLN A 31 -19.79 27.16 1.33
C GLN A 31 -20.02 27.24 2.86
N PRO A 32 -21.15 27.78 3.37
CA PRO A 32 -21.39 27.84 4.81
C PRO A 32 -21.44 26.48 5.51
N LEU A 33 -21.95 25.44 4.82
CA LEU A 33 -21.97 24.07 5.35
C LEU A 33 -20.53 23.53 5.47
N GLN A 34 -19.70 23.79 4.46
CA GLN A 34 -18.31 23.34 4.45
C GLN A 34 -17.49 24.03 5.54
N GLU A 35 -17.67 25.35 5.71
CA GLU A 35 -17.00 26.14 6.75
C GLU A 35 -17.42 25.69 8.15
N THR A 36 -18.72 25.52 8.39
CA THR A 36 -19.25 25.06 9.68
C THR A 36 -18.73 23.67 10.05
N LEU A 37 -18.74 22.74 9.10
CA LEU A 37 -18.24 21.38 9.33
C LEU A 37 -16.73 21.36 9.57
N THR A 38 -15.99 22.19 8.84
CA THR A 38 -14.54 22.34 9.01
C THR A 38 -14.20 22.92 10.39
N ASP A 39 -14.92 23.95 10.83
CA ASP A 39 -14.78 24.52 12.18
C ASP A 39 -15.20 23.54 13.29
N ALA A 40 -16.14 22.63 13.03
CA ALA A 40 -16.42 21.55 13.97
C ALA A 40 -15.21 20.59 14.08
N PHE A 41 -14.59 20.22 12.96
CA PHE A 41 -13.41 19.33 12.96
C PHE A 41 -12.16 19.97 13.58
N THR A 42 -12.01 21.30 13.58
CA THR A 42 -10.89 21.96 14.29
C THR A 42 -11.01 21.86 15.80
N ARG A 43 -12.24 21.71 16.33
CA ARG A 43 -12.52 21.67 17.78
C ARG A 43 -12.52 20.26 18.35
N ILE A 44 -12.55 19.22 17.52
CA ILE A 44 -12.52 17.84 17.97
C ILE A 44 -11.05 17.41 18.12
N PRO A 45 -10.58 17.06 19.34
CA PRO A 45 -9.22 16.59 19.51
C PRO A 45 -9.07 15.17 18.96
N VAL A 46 -7.91 14.85 18.40
CA VAL A 46 -7.62 13.54 17.80
C VAL A 46 -7.68 12.40 18.83
N SER A 47 -7.45 12.69 20.11
CA SER A 47 -7.67 11.74 21.22
C SER A 47 -9.11 11.20 21.30
N SER A 48 -10.10 11.84 20.67
CA SER A 48 -11.47 11.33 20.55
C SER A 48 -11.58 10.13 19.60
N PHE A 49 -10.56 9.88 18.77
CA PHE A 49 -10.55 8.77 17.83
C PHE A 49 -10.35 7.44 18.57
N PRO A 50 -11.07 6.37 18.20
CA PRO A 50 -10.89 5.06 18.83
C PRO A 50 -9.44 4.58 18.78
N GLN A 51 -9.01 3.87 19.82
CA GLN A 51 -7.70 3.22 19.83
C GLN A 51 -7.67 2.02 18.87
N VAL A 52 -6.46 1.63 18.45
CA VAL A 52 -6.27 0.37 17.73
C VAL A 52 -6.85 -0.82 18.52
N PRO A 53 -7.42 -1.85 17.86
CA PRO A 53 -8.13 -2.94 18.54
C PRO A 53 -7.34 -3.66 19.65
N GLY A 54 -6.02 -3.71 19.55
CA GLY A 54 -5.13 -4.32 20.55
C GLY A 54 -4.64 -3.37 21.66
N GLY A 55 -5.12 -2.12 21.70
CA GLY A 55 -4.71 -1.10 22.69
C GLY A 55 -3.28 -0.58 22.54
N LYS A 56 -2.44 -1.22 21.71
CA LYS A 56 -1.08 -0.79 21.41
C LYS A 56 -0.78 -0.96 19.92
N VAL A 57 -0.01 -0.02 19.38
CA VAL A 57 0.51 -0.11 18.01
C VAL A 57 1.61 -1.17 17.96
N ILE A 58 1.50 -2.09 17.01
CA ILE A 58 2.55 -3.07 16.74
C ILE A 58 3.65 -2.38 15.95
N GLU A 59 4.87 -2.47 16.45
CA GLU A 59 6.07 -1.85 15.89
C GLU A 59 7.07 -2.93 15.50
N ILE A 60 7.85 -2.68 14.44
CA ILE A 60 8.91 -3.57 13.98
C ILE A 60 10.26 -2.89 14.21
N LEU A 61 11.23 -3.61 14.78
CA LEU A 61 12.57 -3.05 15.00
C LEU A 61 13.33 -2.89 13.68
N ALA A 62 14.13 -1.84 13.56
CA ALA A 62 14.88 -1.55 12.35
C ALA A 62 15.96 -2.60 12.03
N ASP A 63 16.52 -3.26 13.04
CA ASP A 63 17.50 -4.34 12.92
C ASP A 63 16.86 -5.72 12.75
N ALA A 64 15.53 -5.84 12.85
CA ALA A 64 14.82 -7.06 12.53
C ALA A 64 15.07 -7.46 11.06
N THR A 65 15.09 -8.77 10.80
CA THR A 65 15.21 -9.29 9.44
C THR A 65 13.90 -9.04 8.66
N ILE A 66 13.97 -9.08 7.33
CA ILE A 66 12.75 -9.01 6.52
C ILE A 66 11.85 -10.22 6.81
N ALA A 67 12.42 -11.39 7.03
CA ALA A 67 11.69 -12.57 7.50
C ALA A 67 10.86 -12.29 8.75
N ASP A 68 11.48 -11.75 9.80
CA ASP A 68 10.79 -11.41 11.04
C ASP A 68 9.70 -10.36 10.80
N ALA A 69 9.96 -9.36 9.96
CA ALA A 69 9.00 -8.32 9.64
C ALA A 69 7.74 -8.90 8.96
N VAL A 70 7.91 -9.76 7.94
CA VAL A 70 6.77 -10.38 7.25
C VAL A 70 6.01 -11.31 8.22
N LYS A 71 6.72 -12.02 9.11
CA LYS A 71 6.13 -12.88 10.14
C LYS A 71 5.25 -12.08 11.09
N ILE A 72 5.77 -10.97 11.63
CA ILE A 72 5.01 -10.07 12.52
C ILE A 72 3.77 -9.53 11.81
N LEU A 73 3.89 -9.05 10.57
CA LEU A 73 2.75 -8.54 9.79
C LEU A 73 1.66 -9.61 9.60
N SER A 74 2.07 -10.85 9.29
CA SER A 74 1.17 -11.97 9.05
C SER A 74 0.47 -12.44 10.32
N GLU A 75 1.21 -12.73 11.38
CA GLU A 75 0.69 -13.24 12.66
C GLU A 75 -0.23 -12.24 13.34
N CYS A 76 0.09 -10.94 13.22
CA CYS A 76 -0.74 -9.88 13.76
C CYS A 76 -1.88 -9.45 12.83
N ASN A 77 -1.98 -10.05 11.63
CA ASN A 77 -2.97 -9.71 10.59
C ASN A 77 -3.02 -8.19 10.28
N ILE A 78 -1.85 -7.57 10.15
CA ILE A 78 -1.68 -6.16 9.81
C ILE A 78 -0.94 -6.00 8.48
N LEU A 79 -1.20 -4.91 7.76
CA LEU A 79 -0.60 -4.68 6.44
C LEU A 79 0.67 -3.82 6.47
N SER A 80 0.88 -3.09 7.57
CA SER A 80 1.98 -2.17 7.74
C SER A 80 2.24 -1.91 9.22
N ALA A 81 3.49 -1.58 9.57
CA ALA A 81 3.87 -1.21 10.92
C ALA A 81 4.91 -0.08 10.92
N PRO A 82 4.90 0.81 11.93
CA PRO A 82 6.01 1.72 12.19
C PRO A 82 7.32 0.97 12.47
N VAL A 83 8.44 1.55 12.03
CA VAL A 83 9.77 0.98 12.21
C VAL A 83 10.53 1.72 13.28
N ARG A 84 10.77 1.05 14.42
CA ARG A 84 11.42 1.61 15.60
C ARG A 84 12.94 1.48 15.48
N ASN A 85 13.65 2.56 15.76
CA ASN A 85 15.10 2.62 15.79
C ASN A 85 15.62 2.11 17.15
N PRO A 86 16.34 0.97 17.21
CA PRO A 86 16.90 0.45 18.45
C PRO A 86 18.01 1.34 19.03
N ASP A 87 18.64 2.20 18.22
CA ASP A 87 19.75 3.05 18.65
C ASP A 87 19.28 4.31 19.40
N ALA A 88 17.99 4.65 19.32
CA ALA A 88 17.41 5.88 19.86
C ALA A 88 16.41 5.64 21.00
N VAL A 89 16.60 4.55 21.76
CA VAL A 89 15.66 4.12 22.82
C VAL A 89 15.59 5.08 24.02
N THR A 90 16.48 6.06 24.13
CA THR A 90 16.43 7.12 25.16
C THR A 90 16.08 8.49 24.58
N SER A 91 15.98 8.64 23.25
CA SER A 91 15.68 9.92 22.62
C SER A 91 14.26 10.39 22.95
N LEU A 92 14.09 11.68 23.21
CA LEU A 92 12.76 12.29 23.35
C LEU A 92 12.22 12.81 22.00
N ASP A 93 13.05 12.78 20.95
CA ASP A 93 12.61 13.14 19.60
C ASP A 93 12.08 11.89 18.88
N TRP A 94 10.80 11.94 18.49
CA TRP A 94 10.17 10.87 17.72
C TRP A 94 10.88 10.62 16.39
N ARG A 95 11.55 11.63 15.81
CA ARG A 95 12.30 11.51 14.54
C ARG A 95 13.47 10.56 14.63
N GLU A 96 14.13 10.53 15.79
CA GLU A 96 15.23 9.60 16.03
C GLU A 96 14.71 8.20 16.35
N ARG A 97 13.52 8.12 16.96
CA ARG A 97 12.85 6.89 17.38
C ARG A 97 12.24 6.09 16.26
N TYR A 98 11.71 6.73 15.22
CA TYR A 98 11.02 6.05 14.13
C TYR A 98 11.63 6.38 12.78
N LEU A 99 12.02 5.34 12.05
CA LEU A 99 12.66 5.47 10.74
C LEU A 99 11.65 5.60 9.59
N GLY A 100 10.38 5.27 9.84
CA GLY A 100 9.33 5.25 8.83
C GLY A 100 8.32 4.13 9.05
N ILE A 101 7.70 3.67 7.97
CA ILE A 101 6.68 2.60 7.96
C ILE A 101 7.13 1.54 6.97
N ILE A 102 7.00 0.27 7.35
CA ILE A 102 7.20 -0.88 6.47
C ILE A 102 5.85 -1.54 6.16
N ASP A 103 5.64 -1.93 4.91
CA ASP A 103 4.46 -2.66 4.45
C ASP A 103 4.85 -3.81 3.50
N TYR A 104 3.93 -4.75 3.25
CA TYR A 104 4.17 -5.87 2.32
C TYR A 104 4.62 -5.39 0.93
N SER A 105 4.11 -4.26 0.47
CA SER A 105 4.44 -3.74 -0.85
C SER A 105 5.88 -3.26 -0.95
N ALA A 106 6.39 -2.59 0.08
CA ALA A 106 7.79 -2.16 0.15
C ALA A 106 8.73 -3.36 0.17
N ILE A 107 8.41 -4.38 0.97
CA ILE A 107 9.20 -5.61 1.07
C ILE A 107 9.25 -6.32 -0.29
N ILE A 108 8.09 -6.59 -0.89
CA ILE A 108 8.03 -7.45 -2.08
C ILE A 108 8.58 -6.73 -3.31
N LEU A 109 8.26 -5.45 -3.50
CA LEU A 109 8.84 -4.71 -4.60
C LEU A 109 10.37 -4.62 -4.47
N TRP A 110 10.89 -4.44 -3.26
CA TRP A 110 12.34 -4.49 -3.02
C TRP A 110 12.94 -5.85 -3.40
N VAL A 111 12.31 -6.97 -3.03
CA VAL A 111 12.75 -8.31 -3.44
C VAL A 111 12.77 -8.44 -4.96
N LEU A 112 11.69 -8.01 -5.62
CA LEU A 112 11.54 -8.11 -7.07
C LEU A 112 12.60 -7.29 -7.81
N GLU A 113 12.83 -6.04 -7.40
CA GLU A 113 13.89 -5.22 -8.02
C GLU A 113 15.29 -5.74 -7.73
N SER A 114 15.53 -6.26 -6.53
CA SER A 114 16.82 -6.87 -6.21
C SER A 114 17.09 -8.09 -7.10
N ALA A 115 16.06 -8.89 -7.39
CA ALA A 115 16.16 -10.03 -8.31
C ALA A 115 16.38 -9.60 -9.78
N GLU A 116 15.76 -8.51 -10.23
CA GLU A 116 15.99 -7.96 -11.58
C GLU A 116 17.42 -7.42 -11.73
N LEU A 117 17.93 -6.68 -10.75
CA LEU A 117 19.31 -6.16 -10.77
C LEU A 117 20.35 -7.29 -10.84
N VAL A 118 20.12 -8.39 -10.13
CA VAL A 118 20.98 -9.59 -10.21
C VAL A 118 20.91 -10.22 -11.59
N ALA A 119 19.72 -10.37 -12.17
CA ALA A 119 19.57 -10.93 -13.52
C ALA A 119 20.28 -10.08 -14.58
N VAL A 120 20.19 -8.76 -14.48
CA VAL A 120 20.90 -7.82 -15.37
C VAL A 120 22.42 -7.94 -15.17
N ALA A 121 22.92 -7.98 -13.93
CA ALA A 121 24.35 -8.13 -13.66
C ALA A 121 24.93 -9.45 -14.21
N LEU A 122 24.19 -10.56 -14.09
CA LEU A 122 24.55 -11.85 -14.69
C LEU A 122 24.54 -11.81 -16.23
N SER A 123 23.56 -11.12 -16.83
CA SER A 123 23.52 -10.95 -18.29
C SER A 123 24.67 -10.07 -18.81
N ALA A 124 25.07 -9.04 -18.06
CA ALA A 124 26.19 -8.17 -18.42
C ALA A 124 27.54 -8.87 -18.27
N SER A 125 27.71 -9.73 -17.26
CA SER A 125 28.93 -10.52 -17.06
C SER A 125 29.09 -11.63 -18.10
N THR A 126 27.99 -12.27 -18.51
CA THR A 126 28.01 -13.24 -19.62
C THR A 126 28.29 -12.60 -20.98
N ALA A 127 27.79 -11.39 -21.24
CA ALA A 127 28.12 -10.62 -22.45
C ALA A 127 29.61 -10.22 -22.51
N THR A 128 30.23 -9.91 -21.37
CA THR A 128 31.69 -9.64 -21.30
C THR A 128 32.54 -10.92 -21.44
N ALA A 129 32.05 -12.06 -20.95
CA ALA A 129 32.70 -13.35 -21.16
C ALA A 129 32.62 -13.82 -22.62
N ALA A 130 31.54 -13.51 -23.34
CA ALA A 130 31.39 -13.86 -24.76
C ALA A 130 32.25 -12.98 -25.71
N GLY A 131 32.72 -11.81 -25.24
CA GLY A 131 33.63 -10.93 -25.98
C GLY A 131 35.12 -11.29 -25.86
N LEU A 132 35.48 -12.19 -24.94
CA LEU A 132 36.82 -12.72 -24.77
C LEU A 132 36.83 -14.15 -25.31
N GLY A 133 37.55 -14.36 -26.42
CA GLY A 133 37.51 -15.59 -27.21
C GLY A 133 37.60 -16.89 -26.39
N ALA A 134 36.90 -17.91 -26.89
CA ALA A 134 36.80 -19.26 -26.34
C ALA A 134 38.16 -19.81 -25.88
N GLY A 135 38.40 -19.77 -24.56
CA GLY A 135 39.68 -20.20 -24.00
C GLY A 135 39.80 -20.09 -22.49
N ALA A 136 38.75 -20.37 -21.72
CA ALA A 136 38.87 -20.68 -20.29
C ALA A 136 37.58 -21.35 -19.78
N VAL A 137 37.49 -22.67 -19.96
CA VAL A 137 36.49 -23.48 -19.27
C VAL A 137 36.95 -23.64 -17.82
N GLY A 138 36.17 -23.13 -16.87
CA GLY A 138 36.29 -23.51 -15.45
C GLY A 138 36.51 -22.35 -14.48
N ALA A 139 35.43 -21.65 -14.13
CA ALA A 139 35.27 -20.98 -12.83
C ALA A 139 33.81 -20.50 -12.65
N VAL A 140 32.86 -21.42 -12.62
CA VAL A 140 31.53 -21.15 -12.04
C VAL A 140 31.58 -21.67 -10.62
N GLY A 141 31.57 -20.77 -9.64
CA GLY A 141 31.36 -21.13 -8.23
C GLY A 141 32.50 -20.73 -7.29
N ALA A 142 32.49 -19.47 -6.85
CA ALA A 142 32.88 -19.05 -5.50
C ALA A 142 32.65 -17.53 -5.40
N LEU A 143 31.54 -17.10 -4.80
CA LEU A 143 31.45 -15.73 -4.28
C LEU A 143 32.11 -15.72 -2.89
N PRO A 144 32.99 -14.75 -2.58
CA PRO A 144 33.65 -14.67 -1.29
C PRO A 144 32.64 -14.31 -0.20
N ILE A 145 32.64 -15.10 0.88
CA ILE A 145 31.90 -14.84 2.11
C ILE A 145 32.45 -13.55 2.71
N GLY A 146 31.63 -12.50 2.81
CA GLY A 146 31.98 -11.27 3.53
C GLY A 146 31.63 -9.92 2.88
N VAL A 147 30.78 -9.86 1.86
CA VAL A 147 30.36 -8.57 1.27
C VAL A 147 28.92 -8.25 1.64
N THR A 148 28.74 -7.33 2.59
CA THR A 148 27.46 -6.65 2.86
C THR A 148 27.19 -5.64 1.75
N GLY A 149 26.73 -6.14 0.61
CA GLY A 149 26.39 -5.33 -0.56
C GLY A 149 25.53 -6.11 -1.56
N PRO A 150 25.11 -5.47 -2.68
CA PRO A 150 24.16 -6.04 -3.65
C PRO A 150 24.54 -7.40 -4.25
N ALA A 151 25.78 -7.86 -4.05
CA ALA A 151 26.28 -9.16 -4.50
C ALA A 151 25.85 -10.35 -3.60
N ALA A 152 25.31 -10.12 -2.40
CA ALA A 152 24.83 -11.19 -1.52
C ALA A 152 23.45 -11.78 -1.93
N VAL A 153 22.78 -11.16 -2.92
CA VAL A 153 21.41 -11.50 -3.37
C VAL A 153 21.37 -12.72 -4.32
N ALA A 154 22.44 -13.52 -4.37
CA ALA A 154 22.54 -14.70 -5.25
C ALA A 154 21.65 -15.90 -4.85
N GLY A 155 20.80 -15.76 -3.82
CA GLY A 155 20.06 -16.86 -3.20
C GLY A 155 18.75 -17.27 -3.88
N ILE A 156 18.08 -16.41 -4.66
CA ILE A 156 16.85 -16.84 -5.35
C ILE A 156 17.21 -17.54 -6.66
N THR A 157 17.87 -18.70 -6.57
CA THR A 157 17.78 -19.67 -7.66
C THR A 157 16.49 -20.46 -7.44
N VAL A 158 15.52 -20.26 -8.34
CA VAL A 158 14.25 -21.02 -8.37
C VAL A 158 14.49 -22.54 -8.26
N ALA A 159 15.68 -23.00 -8.67
CA ALA A 159 16.13 -24.38 -8.54
C ALA A 159 16.27 -24.88 -7.08
N ALA A 160 16.73 -24.06 -6.14
CA ALA A 160 16.94 -24.49 -4.74
C ALA A 160 15.61 -24.60 -3.97
N VAL A 161 14.71 -23.63 -4.15
CA VAL A 161 13.36 -23.64 -3.54
C VAL A 161 12.50 -24.75 -4.16
N GLY A 162 12.62 -25.01 -5.47
CA GLY A 162 11.93 -26.12 -6.13
C GLY A 162 12.39 -27.51 -5.67
N ALA A 163 13.67 -27.69 -5.35
CA ALA A 163 14.21 -28.97 -4.90
C ALA A 163 13.79 -29.32 -3.46
N ALA A 164 13.71 -28.35 -2.55
CA ALA A 164 13.25 -28.58 -1.18
C ALA A 164 11.77 -28.98 -1.12
N VAL A 165 10.93 -28.41 -1.99
CA VAL A 165 9.49 -28.67 -2.04
C VAL A 165 9.16 -29.96 -2.81
N ALA A 166 9.93 -30.33 -3.84
CA ALA A 166 9.77 -31.65 -4.50
C ALA A 166 9.94 -32.81 -3.51
N GLY A 167 10.79 -32.65 -2.48
CA GLY A 167 10.93 -33.61 -1.38
C GLY A 167 9.71 -33.67 -0.45
N ALA A 168 9.05 -32.54 -0.19
CA ALA A 168 7.88 -32.46 0.69
C ALA A 168 6.60 -32.96 0.00
N VAL A 169 6.39 -32.62 -1.28
CA VAL A 169 5.22 -33.06 -2.06
C VAL A 169 5.27 -34.57 -2.34
N ALA A 170 6.46 -35.15 -2.48
CA ALA A 170 6.63 -36.60 -2.59
C ALA A 170 6.34 -37.35 -1.28
N ALA A 171 6.52 -36.71 -0.12
CA ALA A 171 6.24 -37.32 1.19
C ALA A 171 4.75 -37.32 1.53
N ASP A 172 3.98 -36.33 1.05
CA ASP A 172 2.57 -36.16 1.42
C ASP A 172 1.60 -36.96 0.53
N GLN A 173 1.99 -37.36 -0.68
CA GLN A 173 1.23 -38.33 -1.50
C GLN A 173 1.09 -39.72 -0.82
N ALA A 174 1.83 -39.96 0.27
CA ALA A 174 1.70 -41.17 1.09
C ALA A 174 0.68 -41.06 2.23
N ALA A 175 0.14 -39.88 2.55
CA ALA A 175 -0.73 -39.66 3.70
C ALA A 175 -2.07 -39.02 3.31
N GLY A 176 -3.04 -39.84 2.92
CA GLY A 176 -4.40 -39.36 2.69
C GLY A 176 -5.07 -38.89 3.99
N LYS A 177 -5.39 -37.59 4.10
CA LYS A 177 -6.60 -37.02 4.75
C LYS A 177 -6.66 -35.48 4.67
N ASP A 178 -7.88 -34.97 4.44
CA ASP A 178 -8.40 -33.59 4.63
C ASP A 178 -7.66 -32.42 3.95
N ALA A 179 -7.99 -32.21 2.66
CA ALA A 179 -7.44 -31.20 1.76
C ALA A 179 -7.49 -29.70 2.21
N PRO A 180 -8.48 -29.21 2.99
CA PRO A 180 -8.50 -27.80 3.39
C PRO A 180 -7.47 -27.47 4.47
N SER A 181 -7.25 -28.37 5.43
CA SER A 181 -6.30 -28.16 6.53
C SER A 181 -4.86 -28.43 6.10
N ALA A 182 -4.65 -29.34 5.15
CA ALA A 182 -3.32 -29.63 4.60
C ALA A 182 -2.78 -28.47 3.76
N ALA A 183 -3.62 -27.80 2.96
CA ALA A 183 -3.21 -26.63 2.18
C ALA A 183 -2.84 -25.43 3.06
N ASP A 184 -3.57 -25.20 4.16
CA ASP A 184 -3.25 -24.14 5.13
C ASP A 184 -1.97 -24.42 5.92
N ASN A 185 -1.68 -25.69 6.24
CA ASN A 185 -0.43 -26.09 6.89
C ASN A 185 0.76 -26.05 5.91
N LEU A 186 0.59 -26.52 4.68
CA LEU A 186 1.62 -26.44 3.62
C LEU A 186 1.96 -24.99 3.25
N SER A 187 0.97 -24.09 3.29
CA SER A 187 1.16 -22.65 3.10
C SER A 187 1.97 -22.01 4.22
N LYS A 188 1.83 -22.48 5.47
CA LYS A 188 2.63 -22.04 6.61
C LYS A 188 4.06 -22.56 6.53
N ASP A 189 4.21 -23.86 6.29
CA ASP A 189 5.51 -24.54 6.24
C ASP A 189 6.38 -23.99 5.10
N PHE A 190 5.78 -23.75 3.93
CA PHE A 190 6.50 -23.18 2.79
C PHE A 190 6.96 -21.74 3.02
N TYR A 191 6.09 -20.93 3.63
CA TYR A 191 6.41 -19.55 3.93
C TYR A 191 7.57 -19.45 4.94
N GLU A 192 7.58 -20.31 5.97
CA GLU A 192 8.72 -20.38 6.88
C GLU A 192 10.01 -20.73 6.15
N VAL A 193 9.97 -21.61 5.15
CA VAL A 193 11.14 -21.97 4.34
C VAL A 193 11.61 -20.81 3.47
N ILE A 194 10.74 -20.12 2.71
CA ILE A 194 11.15 -18.96 1.89
C ILE A 194 11.79 -17.88 2.73
N LEU A 195 11.26 -17.62 3.93
CA LEU A 195 11.81 -16.60 4.80
C LEU A 195 13.20 -16.95 5.34
N GLN A 196 13.60 -18.22 5.34
CA GLN A 196 14.96 -18.63 5.67
C GLN A 196 15.95 -18.47 4.50
N GLU A 197 15.48 -18.13 3.30
CA GLU A 197 16.31 -17.93 2.12
C GLU A 197 16.85 -16.50 2.02
N GLU A 198 17.94 -16.34 1.26
CA GLU A 198 18.45 -15.02 0.90
C GLU A 198 17.58 -14.38 -0.21
N PRO A 199 17.25 -13.08 -0.13
CA PRO A 199 17.82 -12.10 0.80
C PRO A 199 16.96 -11.84 2.06
N PHE A 200 15.88 -12.60 2.30
CA PHE A 200 14.93 -12.37 3.41
C PHE A 200 15.58 -12.53 4.79
N LYS A 201 16.51 -13.48 4.91
CA LYS A 201 17.19 -13.82 6.15
C LYS A 201 18.24 -12.80 6.58
N SER A 202 19.09 -12.31 5.66
CA SER A 202 20.20 -11.42 6.02
C SER A 202 19.83 -9.93 5.97
N THR A 203 18.82 -9.57 5.20
CA THR A 203 18.47 -8.17 5.00
C THR A 203 17.67 -7.66 6.20
N THR A 204 18.03 -6.48 6.69
CA THR A 204 17.33 -5.82 7.79
C THR A 204 16.32 -4.80 7.27
N VAL A 205 15.26 -4.57 8.04
CA VAL A 205 14.20 -3.60 7.74
C VAL A 205 14.78 -2.20 7.50
N ARG A 206 15.81 -1.79 8.26
CA ARG A 206 16.51 -0.50 8.11
C ARG A 206 16.97 -0.22 6.68
N SER A 207 17.39 -1.25 5.96
CA SER A 207 17.91 -1.11 4.58
C SER A 207 16.80 -0.80 3.56
N ILE A 208 15.59 -1.33 3.78
CA ILE A 208 14.44 -1.15 2.88
C ILE A 208 13.77 0.20 3.12
N VAL A 209 13.51 0.54 4.38
CA VAL A 209 12.73 1.73 4.76
C VAL A 209 13.36 3.01 4.21
N LYS A 210 14.69 3.12 4.25
CA LYS A 210 15.42 4.28 3.72
C LYS A 210 15.45 4.34 2.19
N SER A 211 15.31 3.20 1.51
CA SER A 211 15.65 3.07 0.09
C SER A 211 14.42 3.05 -0.82
N TYR A 212 13.28 2.52 -0.35
CA TYR A 212 12.24 2.03 -1.27
C TYR A 212 10.90 2.78 -1.22
N ARG A 213 10.52 3.28 -0.04
CA ARG A 213 9.41 4.23 0.13
C ARG A 213 9.65 5.03 1.40
N SER A 214 10.29 6.19 1.28
CA SER A 214 10.18 7.22 2.30
C SER A 214 8.74 7.76 2.26
N ALA A 215 7.81 7.03 2.88
CA ALA A 215 6.51 7.56 3.20
C ALA A 215 6.71 8.40 4.46
N PRO A 216 6.44 9.71 4.39
CA PRO A 216 6.73 10.57 5.51
C PRO A 216 5.93 10.17 6.73
N PHE A 217 6.65 9.93 7.82
CA PHE A 217 6.08 9.65 9.12
C PHE A 217 5.78 10.99 9.80
N ILE A 218 4.53 11.43 9.79
CA ILE A 218 4.09 12.65 10.48
C ILE A 218 3.18 12.27 11.63
N PRO A 219 3.68 12.23 12.86
CA PRO A 219 2.80 12.06 14.00
C PRO A 219 2.01 13.36 14.23
N VAL A 220 0.80 13.20 14.73
CA VAL A 220 0.03 14.29 15.34
C VAL A 220 -0.03 14.08 16.86
N ALA A 221 -0.24 15.15 17.61
CA ALA A 221 -0.40 15.06 19.06
C ALA A 221 -1.84 14.71 19.46
N THR A 222 -2.04 14.19 20.67
CA THR A 222 -3.37 13.82 21.22
C THR A 222 -4.36 14.99 21.29
N ASP A 223 -3.86 16.21 21.42
CA ASP A 223 -4.61 17.47 21.45
C ASP A 223 -4.71 18.17 20.09
N SER A 224 -4.04 17.63 19.06
CA SER A 224 -4.20 18.13 17.68
C SER A 224 -5.64 17.99 17.22
N SER A 225 -6.03 18.80 16.24
CA SER A 225 -7.41 18.76 15.74
C SER A 225 -7.65 17.59 14.78
N MET A 226 -8.89 17.10 14.74
CA MET A 226 -9.34 16.10 13.76
C MET A 226 -9.15 16.60 12.32
N LEU A 227 -9.33 17.90 12.08
CA LEU A 227 -9.12 18.49 10.75
C LEU A 227 -7.68 18.23 10.24
N SER A 228 -6.67 18.32 11.12
CA SER A 228 -5.28 18.02 10.76
C SER A 228 -5.14 16.60 10.21
N VAL A 229 -5.74 15.62 10.89
CA VAL A 229 -5.71 14.20 10.46
C VAL A 229 -6.44 14.02 9.12
N LEU A 230 -7.62 14.62 8.97
CA LEU A 230 -8.39 14.52 7.74
C LEU A 230 -7.64 15.15 6.55
N LEU A 231 -6.98 16.29 6.72
CA LEU A 231 -6.14 16.92 5.69
C LEU A 231 -4.91 16.08 5.36
N LEU A 232 -4.23 15.53 6.37
CA LEU A 232 -3.07 14.65 6.17
C LEU A 232 -3.44 13.41 5.33
N LEU A 233 -4.56 12.77 5.65
CA LEU A 233 -5.05 11.58 4.94
C LEU A 233 -5.61 11.90 3.55
N SER A 234 -6.17 13.09 3.36
CA SER A 234 -6.76 13.55 2.09
C SER A 234 -5.77 14.33 1.22
N LYS A 235 -5.64 15.64 1.46
CA LYS A 235 -4.81 16.59 0.72
C LYS A 235 -3.35 16.14 0.60
N TYR A 236 -2.73 15.77 1.72
CA TYR A 236 -1.31 15.41 1.77
C TYR A 236 -1.04 13.94 1.48
N LYS A 237 -2.07 13.20 1.08
CA LYS A 237 -1.93 11.87 0.53
C LYS A 237 -1.30 10.83 1.47
N LEU A 238 -1.32 11.06 2.80
CA LEU A 238 -0.89 10.04 3.76
C LEU A 238 -1.88 8.89 3.80
N ARG A 239 -1.36 7.67 4.00
CA ARG A 239 -2.18 6.45 4.13
C ARG A 239 -2.67 6.23 5.56
N ASN A 240 -1.89 6.71 6.51
CA ASN A 240 -2.13 6.61 7.94
C ASN A 240 -1.45 7.79 8.65
N VAL A 241 -1.87 8.06 9.89
CA VAL A 241 -1.35 9.13 10.73
C VAL A 241 -1.07 8.55 12.12
N PRO A 242 0.20 8.45 12.53
CA PRO A 242 0.58 8.11 13.90
C PRO A 242 0.10 9.18 14.89
N LEU A 243 -0.24 8.76 16.11
CA LEU A 243 -0.59 9.63 17.23
C LEU A 243 0.45 9.48 18.32
N ILE A 244 1.00 10.59 18.80
CA ILE A 244 1.90 10.66 19.95
C ILE A 244 1.29 11.53 21.05
N GLU A 245 1.73 11.33 22.29
CA GLU A 245 1.36 12.21 23.39
C GLU A 245 2.41 13.33 23.54
N PRO A 246 2.03 14.60 23.78
CA PRO A 246 2.99 15.66 24.01
C PRO A 246 4.01 15.30 25.10
N GLY A 247 5.30 15.32 24.75
CA GLY A 247 6.39 14.96 25.66
C GLY A 247 6.71 13.46 25.70
N GLU A 248 5.92 12.60 25.07
CA GLU A 248 6.20 11.18 24.91
C GLU A 248 6.53 10.86 23.44
N PRO A 249 7.70 10.28 23.15
CA PRO A 249 8.10 10.00 21.78
C PRO A 249 7.41 8.77 21.19
N ASP A 250 6.83 7.91 22.04
CA ASP A 250 6.26 6.63 21.62
C ASP A 250 4.88 6.81 20.96
N ILE A 251 4.60 5.97 19.96
CA ILE A 251 3.32 5.98 19.25
C ILE A 251 2.22 5.39 20.16
N LYS A 252 1.23 6.21 20.45
CA LYS A 252 0.03 5.84 21.21
C LYS A 252 -1.06 5.22 20.35
N ASN A 253 -1.25 5.72 19.12
CA ASN A 253 -2.30 5.25 18.23
C ASN A 253 -1.90 5.37 16.74
N TYR A 254 -2.67 4.73 15.86
CA TYR A 254 -2.39 4.69 14.42
C TYR A 254 -3.67 4.82 13.61
N ILE A 255 -3.92 6.01 13.07
CA ILE A 255 -5.19 6.34 12.40
C ILE A 255 -5.08 6.03 10.90
N THR A 256 -6.03 5.25 10.38
CA THR A 256 -6.07 4.87 8.96
C THR A 256 -7.24 5.52 8.22
N GLN A 257 -7.15 5.65 6.90
CA GLN A 257 -8.26 6.14 6.07
C GLN A 257 -9.53 5.31 6.25
N SER A 258 -9.42 3.98 6.37
CA SER A 258 -10.56 3.08 6.54
C SER A 258 -11.27 3.32 7.87
N ALA A 259 -10.51 3.57 8.94
CA ALA A 259 -11.08 3.89 10.24
C ALA A 259 -11.83 5.23 10.21
N VAL A 260 -11.29 6.24 9.51
CA VAL A 260 -11.99 7.53 9.32
C VAL A 260 -13.29 7.34 8.56
N ILE A 261 -13.28 6.54 7.49
CA ILE A 261 -14.48 6.25 6.70
C ILE A 261 -15.52 5.47 7.52
N GLY A 262 -15.10 4.51 8.34
CA GLY A 262 -15.99 3.85 9.30
C GLY A 262 -16.58 4.81 10.34
N GLY A 263 -15.78 5.76 10.84
CA GLY A 263 -16.25 6.82 11.73
C GLY A 263 -17.26 7.76 11.08
N LEU A 264 -17.02 8.14 9.82
CA LEU A 264 -17.96 8.92 9.00
C LEU A 264 -19.27 8.15 8.77
N GLU A 265 -19.20 6.86 8.41
CA GLU A 265 -20.40 6.02 8.26
C GLU A 265 -21.20 5.94 9.57
N GLY A 266 -20.52 5.86 10.72
CA GLY A 266 -21.14 5.91 12.05
C GLY A 266 -21.87 7.23 12.36
N CYS A 267 -21.65 8.29 11.57
CA CYS A 267 -22.37 9.56 11.67
C CYS A 267 -23.70 9.58 10.90
N ARG A 268 -24.14 8.47 10.31
CA ARG A 268 -25.46 8.32 9.68
C ARG A 268 -26.58 8.81 10.62
N GLY A 269 -27.52 9.60 10.10
CA GLY A 269 -28.58 10.23 10.89
C GLY A 269 -28.21 11.58 11.48
N ARG A 270 -26.98 12.08 11.24
CA ARG A 270 -26.61 13.48 11.52
C ARG A 270 -26.92 14.33 10.30
N ASP A 271 -27.57 15.47 10.50
CA ASP A 271 -28.00 16.37 9.41
C ASP A 271 -26.89 16.71 8.41
N TRP A 272 -25.68 17.04 8.91
CA TRP A 272 -24.54 17.38 8.06
C TRP A 272 -24.06 16.17 7.25
N PHE A 273 -24.07 14.97 7.83
CA PHE A 273 -23.62 13.76 7.15
C PHE A 273 -24.63 13.33 6.10
N ASP A 274 -25.91 13.30 6.45
CA ASP A 274 -26.99 12.91 5.54
C ASP A 274 -27.12 13.91 4.39
N CYS A 275 -26.94 15.22 4.65
CA CYS A 275 -26.95 16.25 3.62
C CYS A 275 -25.84 16.08 2.57
N ILE A 276 -24.63 15.69 3.00
CA ILE A 276 -23.50 15.48 2.10
C ILE A 276 -23.60 14.11 1.42
N SER A 277 -23.93 13.07 2.18
CA SER A 277 -23.91 11.68 1.71
C SER A 277 -25.07 11.32 0.78
N ALA A 278 -26.22 12.00 0.90
CA ALA A 278 -27.35 11.80 -0.01
C ALA A 278 -27.12 12.32 -1.43
N ARG A 279 -26.07 13.13 -1.65
CA ARG A 279 -25.79 13.71 -2.97
C ARG A 279 -25.22 12.68 -3.94
N PRO A 280 -25.52 12.82 -5.25
CA PRO A 280 -24.80 12.09 -6.28
C PRO A 280 -23.30 12.37 -6.19
N ILE A 281 -22.48 11.34 -6.43
CA ILE A 281 -21.01 11.48 -6.44
C ILE A 281 -20.55 12.55 -7.44
N SER A 282 -21.26 12.71 -8.56
CA SER A 282 -20.99 13.73 -9.57
C SER A 282 -21.15 15.16 -9.05
N ASP A 283 -22.05 15.40 -8.09
CA ASP A 283 -22.22 16.73 -7.47
C ASP A 283 -21.11 17.05 -6.47
N LEU A 284 -20.38 16.04 -6.01
CA LEU A 284 -19.19 16.21 -5.18
C LEU A 284 -17.91 16.28 -6.02
N GLY A 285 -18.03 16.25 -7.35
CA GLY A 285 -16.91 16.28 -8.29
C GLY A 285 -16.21 14.93 -8.46
N LEU A 286 -16.79 13.83 -7.97
CA LEU A 286 -16.23 12.49 -8.07
C LEU A 286 -16.68 11.79 -9.38
N PRO A 287 -15.81 10.98 -10.00
CA PRO A 287 -14.37 10.83 -9.71
C PRO A 287 -13.59 12.10 -10.07
N PHE A 288 -12.52 12.41 -9.33
CA PHE A 288 -11.76 13.65 -9.56
C PHE A 288 -10.92 13.63 -10.85
N MET A 289 -10.48 12.44 -11.24
CA MET A 289 -9.77 12.18 -12.49
C MET A 289 -10.75 12.08 -13.67
N SER A 290 -10.26 12.36 -14.89
CA SER A 290 -11.00 12.06 -16.12
C SER A 290 -10.87 10.59 -16.52
N SER A 291 -11.74 10.13 -17.43
CA SER A 291 -11.79 8.72 -17.85
C SER A 291 -10.54 8.25 -18.58
N ASP A 292 -9.86 9.14 -19.30
CA ASP A 292 -8.59 8.88 -19.99
C ASP A 292 -7.40 8.75 -19.02
N GLU A 293 -7.48 9.36 -17.84
CA GLU A 293 -6.47 9.25 -16.78
C GLU A 293 -6.55 7.92 -16.02
N VAL A 294 -7.60 7.09 -16.25
CA VAL A 294 -7.77 5.80 -15.57
C VAL A 294 -6.71 4.82 -16.05
N ILE A 295 -5.83 4.48 -15.12
CA ILE A 295 -4.76 3.50 -15.30
C ILE A 295 -5.34 2.12 -15.06
N SER A 296 -5.40 1.30 -16.11
CA SER A 296 -5.91 -0.07 -16.09
C SER A 296 -4.86 -1.08 -16.54
N ILE A 297 -5.15 -2.38 -16.36
CA ILE A 297 -4.32 -3.49 -16.82
C ILE A 297 -5.20 -4.53 -17.54
N GLN A 298 -4.69 -5.22 -18.55
CA GLN A 298 -5.42 -6.32 -19.19
C GLN A 298 -5.30 -7.60 -18.35
N GLY A 299 -6.25 -8.52 -18.49
CA GLY A 299 -6.24 -9.80 -17.77
C GLY A 299 -5.05 -10.70 -18.15
N ASP A 300 -4.62 -10.65 -19.42
CA ASP A 300 -3.52 -11.46 -19.95
C ASP A 300 -2.13 -10.84 -19.72
N ASP A 301 -2.08 -9.59 -19.22
CA ASP A 301 -0.82 -8.97 -18.82
C ASP A 301 -0.22 -9.70 -17.61
N LEU A 302 1.10 -9.60 -17.44
CA LEU A 302 1.79 -10.18 -16.29
C LEU A 302 1.45 -9.43 -15.00
N VAL A 303 1.28 -10.16 -13.89
CA VAL A 303 0.99 -9.56 -12.58
C VAL A 303 2.09 -8.60 -12.11
N LEU A 304 3.35 -8.88 -12.48
CA LEU A 304 4.48 -8.00 -12.18
C LEU A 304 4.35 -6.65 -12.88
N GLU A 305 3.85 -6.62 -14.11
CA GLU A 305 3.59 -5.37 -14.83
C GLU A 305 2.48 -4.57 -14.14
N ALA A 306 1.47 -5.24 -13.58
CA ALA A 306 0.46 -4.57 -12.77
C ALA A 306 1.07 -3.87 -11.54
N PHE A 307 1.94 -4.55 -10.78
CA PHE A 307 2.60 -3.97 -9.60
C PHE A 307 3.60 -2.86 -9.95
N LYS A 308 4.34 -3.03 -11.06
CA LYS A 308 5.21 -1.99 -11.60
C LYS A 308 4.43 -0.76 -12.01
N ARG A 309 3.34 -0.93 -12.76
CA ARG A 309 2.46 0.16 -13.16
C ARG A 309 1.83 0.88 -11.96
N MET A 310 1.47 0.16 -10.91
CA MET A 310 1.03 0.76 -9.64
C MET A 310 2.15 1.60 -8.98
N LYS A 311 3.39 1.11 -8.96
CA LYS A 311 4.55 1.83 -8.43
C LYS A 311 4.83 3.10 -9.22
N ASP A 312 4.99 2.98 -10.53
CA ASP A 312 5.40 4.06 -11.43
C ASP A 312 4.38 5.20 -11.45
N ASN A 313 3.09 4.86 -11.35
CA ASN A 313 2.01 5.84 -11.32
C ASN A 313 1.54 6.21 -9.90
N GLN A 314 2.19 5.69 -8.86
CA GLN A 314 1.88 5.94 -7.45
C GLN A 314 0.41 5.64 -7.05
N VAL A 315 -0.22 4.65 -7.70
CA VAL A 315 -1.59 4.22 -7.42
C VAL A 315 -1.62 2.95 -6.58
N GLY A 316 -2.64 2.80 -5.74
CA GLY A 316 -2.76 1.65 -4.84
C GLY A 316 -3.40 0.40 -5.46
N GLY A 317 -3.88 0.49 -6.69
CA GLY A 317 -4.52 -0.60 -7.43
C GLY A 317 -5.00 -0.19 -8.80
N LEU A 318 -5.31 -1.22 -9.59
CA LEU A 318 -5.71 -1.11 -10.99
C LEU A 318 -7.02 -1.88 -11.21
N PRO A 319 -7.96 -1.33 -11.99
CA PRO A 319 -9.02 -2.14 -12.58
C PRO A 319 -8.40 -3.06 -13.63
N VAL A 320 -8.84 -4.31 -13.60
CA VAL A 320 -8.53 -5.30 -14.63
C VAL A 320 -9.64 -5.22 -15.66
N VAL A 321 -9.27 -4.97 -16.90
CA VAL A 321 -10.22 -4.71 -17.99
C VAL A 321 -10.01 -5.68 -19.15
N GLU A 322 -11.06 -5.85 -19.95
CA GLU A 322 -11.02 -6.63 -21.19
C GLU A 322 -11.52 -5.80 -22.37
N GLY A 323 -10.90 -6.06 -23.53
CA GLY A 323 -11.31 -5.50 -24.82
C GLY A 323 -11.04 -4.00 -24.99
N PRO A 324 -11.37 -3.45 -26.16
CA PRO A 324 -11.06 -2.06 -26.50
C PRO A 324 -11.88 -1.04 -25.70
N ARG A 325 -13.03 -1.45 -25.15
CA ARG A 325 -13.94 -0.58 -24.39
C ARG A 325 -13.69 -0.60 -22.88
N LYS A 326 -12.52 -1.09 -22.45
CA LYS A 326 -12.08 -1.13 -21.04
C LYS A 326 -13.16 -1.68 -20.09
N LYS A 327 -13.83 -2.77 -20.48
CA LYS A 327 -14.87 -3.39 -19.65
C LYS A 327 -14.22 -3.99 -18.41
N ILE A 328 -14.66 -3.61 -17.21
CA ILE A 328 -14.09 -4.14 -15.98
C ILE A 328 -14.48 -5.60 -15.74
N VAL A 329 -13.48 -6.41 -15.43
CA VAL A 329 -13.65 -7.84 -15.07
C VAL A 329 -13.10 -8.15 -13.68
N GLY A 330 -12.29 -7.27 -13.10
CA GLY A 330 -11.81 -7.40 -11.74
C GLY A 330 -10.92 -6.25 -11.30
N SER A 331 -10.11 -6.49 -10.27
CA SER A 331 -9.17 -5.50 -9.77
C SER A 331 -8.00 -6.15 -9.05
N VAL A 332 -6.82 -5.55 -9.16
CA VAL A 332 -5.63 -5.92 -8.39
C VAL A 332 -5.16 -4.71 -7.58
N SER A 333 -4.76 -4.94 -6.33
CA SER A 333 -4.27 -3.92 -5.42
C SER A 333 -2.86 -4.19 -4.95
N MET A 334 -2.16 -3.15 -4.51
CA MET A 334 -0.86 -3.29 -3.83
C MET A 334 -0.95 -4.11 -2.52
N ARG A 335 -2.13 -4.41 -2.00
CA ARG A 335 -2.29 -5.32 -0.84
C ARG A 335 -2.21 -6.76 -1.26
N ASP A 336 -2.64 -7.07 -2.48
CA ASP A 336 -2.71 -8.43 -2.98
C ASP A 336 -1.31 -8.97 -3.26
N ILE A 337 -0.32 -8.09 -3.47
CA ILE A 337 1.09 -8.46 -3.64
C ILE A 337 1.58 -9.42 -2.56
N ARG A 338 1.07 -9.33 -1.32
CA ARG A 338 1.38 -10.25 -0.22
C ARG A 338 1.14 -11.72 -0.61
N HIS A 339 0.15 -12.00 -1.46
CA HIS A 339 -0.17 -13.36 -1.90
C HIS A 339 0.96 -13.97 -2.71
N LEU A 340 1.84 -13.18 -3.34
CA LEU A 340 3.05 -13.69 -3.97
C LEU A 340 4.01 -14.32 -2.94
N LEU A 341 4.07 -13.81 -1.71
CA LEU A 341 4.90 -14.41 -0.65
C LEU A 341 4.16 -15.49 0.14
N LEU A 342 2.87 -15.27 0.39
CA LEU A 342 2.08 -16.14 1.24
C LEU A 342 1.62 -17.42 0.52
N LYS A 343 1.78 -17.52 -0.80
CA LYS A 343 1.36 -18.67 -1.59
C LYS A 343 2.48 -19.25 -2.46
N PRO A 344 2.90 -20.52 -2.21
CA PRO A 344 3.93 -21.19 -3.00
C PRO A 344 3.66 -21.20 -4.50
N GLU A 345 2.44 -21.57 -4.88
CA GLU A 345 2.04 -21.73 -6.28
C GLU A 345 2.22 -20.43 -7.07
N LEU A 346 1.90 -19.30 -6.45
CA LEU A 346 2.06 -17.98 -7.05
C LEU A 346 3.52 -17.55 -7.07
N PHE A 347 4.29 -17.87 -6.03
CA PHE A 347 5.71 -17.53 -5.96
C PHE A 347 6.53 -18.26 -7.01
N PHE A 348 6.28 -19.53 -7.31
CA PHE A 348 7.08 -20.27 -8.29
C PHE A 348 6.92 -19.74 -9.71
N ASN A 349 5.70 -19.36 -10.07
CA ASN A 349 5.35 -18.93 -11.42
C ASN A 349 5.26 -17.42 -11.58
N PHE A 350 5.68 -16.63 -10.58
CA PHE A 350 5.45 -15.19 -10.52
C PHE A 350 5.91 -14.40 -11.76
N ARG A 351 6.94 -14.88 -12.47
CA ARG A 351 7.46 -14.25 -13.70
C ARG A 351 6.56 -14.44 -14.93
N GLN A 352 5.75 -15.49 -14.93
CA GLN A 352 4.85 -15.85 -16.04
C GLN A 352 3.38 -15.74 -15.63
N LEU A 353 3.11 -15.44 -14.37
CA LEU A 353 1.78 -15.37 -13.80
C LEU A 353 1.00 -14.20 -14.40
N THR A 354 -0.10 -14.50 -15.08
CA THR A 354 -1.01 -13.48 -15.60
C THR A 354 -1.82 -12.85 -14.47
N VAL A 355 -2.34 -11.65 -14.71
CA VAL A 355 -3.24 -10.95 -13.79
C VAL A 355 -4.50 -11.79 -13.52
N LYS A 356 -5.05 -12.44 -14.55
CA LYS A 356 -6.23 -13.30 -14.44
C LYS A 356 -5.96 -14.52 -13.57
N ASP A 357 -4.89 -15.27 -13.82
CA ASP A 357 -4.52 -16.45 -13.03
C ASP A 357 -4.23 -16.09 -11.57
N PHE A 358 -3.59 -14.94 -11.35
CA PHE A 358 -3.36 -14.40 -10.01
C PHE A 358 -4.70 -14.12 -9.30
N MET A 359 -5.63 -13.44 -9.96
CA MET A 359 -6.96 -13.16 -9.39
C MET A 359 -7.75 -14.43 -9.08
N ASP A 360 -7.77 -15.39 -10.00
CA ASP A 360 -8.50 -16.65 -9.84
C ASP A 360 -7.98 -17.44 -8.61
N THR A 361 -6.67 -17.41 -8.39
CA THR A 361 -6.03 -18.05 -7.23
C THR A 361 -6.34 -17.33 -5.92
N VAL A 362 -6.30 -15.99 -5.91
CA VAL A 362 -6.63 -15.18 -4.73
C VAL A 362 -8.10 -15.33 -4.33
N VAL A 363 -9.00 -15.41 -5.31
CA VAL A 363 -10.45 -15.53 -5.08
C VAL A 363 -10.86 -16.90 -4.57
N SER A 364 -10.25 -17.97 -5.06
CA SER A 364 -10.59 -19.34 -4.67
C SER A 364 -10.44 -19.61 -3.15
N MET A 365 -9.82 -18.69 -2.41
CA MET A 365 -9.71 -18.72 -0.95
C MET A 365 -10.86 -18.03 -0.19
N GLY A 366 -11.52 -17.05 -0.80
CA GLY A 366 -12.57 -16.28 -0.14
C GLY A 366 -13.92 -16.94 -0.34
N GLN A 367 -14.24 -17.96 0.46
CA GLN A 367 -15.52 -18.69 0.52
C GLN A 367 -16.58 -18.25 -0.52
N GLU A 368 -16.48 -18.78 -1.75
CA GLU A 368 -17.60 -19.21 -2.60
C GLU A 368 -17.01 -19.86 -3.87
N LEU A 369 -17.40 -21.11 -4.10
CA LEU A 369 -16.86 -21.96 -5.16
C LEU A 369 -17.32 -21.45 -6.53
N GLY A 370 -16.38 -21.03 -7.39
CA GLY A 370 -16.57 -21.06 -8.84
C GLY A 370 -16.89 -19.76 -9.58
N ARG A 371 -16.85 -18.58 -8.93
CA ARG A 371 -16.93 -17.28 -9.65
C ARG A 371 -16.06 -16.20 -8.98
N LEU A 372 -15.29 -15.47 -9.80
CA LEU A 372 -14.68 -14.20 -9.41
C LEU A 372 -15.75 -13.30 -8.76
N PRO A 373 -15.59 -12.82 -7.51
CA PRO A 373 -16.49 -11.84 -6.95
C PRO A 373 -16.51 -10.66 -7.91
N PRO A 374 -17.72 -10.16 -8.23
CA PRO A 374 -17.86 -9.12 -9.22
C PRO A 374 -17.01 -7.91 -8.84
N PRO A 375 -16.42 -7.20 -9.82
CA PRO A 375 -15.64 -6.01 -9.53
C PRO A 375 -16.51 -5.01 -8.75
N ILE A 376 -15.94 -4.48 -7.67
CA ILE A 376 -16.63 -3.52 -6.82
C ILE A 376 -16.76 -2.22 -7.59
N THR A 377 -17.98 -1.94 -8.03
CA THR A 377 -18.31 -0.87 -8.97
C THR A 377 -19.48 -0.03 -8.48
N CYS A 378 -19.54 1.23 -8.93
CA CYS A 378 -20.71 2.08 -8.80
C CYS A 378 -20.98 2.82 -10.12
N LYS A 379 -22.22 3.30 -10.27
CA LYS A 379 -22.62 4.15 -11.41
C LYS A 379 -22.33 5.62 -11.13
N VAL A 380 -22.25 6.43 -12.18
CA VAL A 380 -21.98 7.88 -12.10
C VAL A 380 -23.04 8.65 -11.28
N ASP A 381 -24.27 8.16 -11.26
CA ASP A 381 -25.42 8.73 -10.52
C ASP A 381 -25.55 8.19 -9.08
N SER A 382 -24.64 7.30 -8.65
CA SER A 382 -24.66 6.73 -7.29
C SER A 382 -24.52 7.81 -6.22
N THR A 383 -25.13 7.60 -5.06
CA THR A 383 -24.97 8.50 -3.91
C THR A 383 -23.64 8.27 -3.19
N LEU A 384 -23.09 9.29 -2.56
CA LEU A 384 -21.90 9.13 -1.71
C LEU A 384 -22.17 8.14 -0.56
N ALA A 385 -23.39 8.11 0.01
CA ALA A 385 -23.79 7.16 1.05
C ALA A 385 -23.63 5.71 0.58
N SER A 386 -24.07 5.37 -0.63
CA SER A 386 -23.89 4.02 -1.19
C SER A 386 -22.42 3.67 -1.43
N VAL A 387 -21.60 4.64 -1.83
CA VAL A 387 -20.15 4.46 -1.99
C VAL A 387 -19.48 4.20 -0.64
N ILE A 388 -19.76 5.02 0.37
CA ILE A 388 -19.24 4.84 1.74
C ILE A 388 -19.59 3.44 2.25
N GLN A 389 -20.88 3.07 2.19
CA GLN A 389 -21.37 1.78 2.65
C GLN A 389 -20.71 0.60 1.92
N THR A 390 -20.48 0.73 0.61
CA THR A 390 -19.81 -0.32 -0.17
C THR A 390 -18.36 -0.47 0.25
N LEU A 391 -17.63 0.64 0.40
CA LEU A 391 -16.22 0.64 0.82
C LEU A 391 -16.04 0.04 2.22
N THR A 392 -16.93 0.35 3.17
CA THR A 392 -16.88 -0.17 4.55
C THR A 392 -17.32 -1.63 4.62
N THR A 393 -18.47 -1.98 4.05
CA THR A 393 -19.01 -3.34 4.10
C THR A 393 -18.11 -4.35 3.39
N LYS A 394 -17.52 -3.95 2.25
CA LYS A 394 -16.59 -4.81 1.49
C LYS A 394 -15.14 -4.69 1.98
N LEU A 395 -14.85 -3.82 2.95
CA LEU A 395 -13.51 -3.57 3.50
C LEU A 395 -12.46 -3.24 2.43
N VAL A 396 -12.87 -2.51 1.38
CA VAL A 396 -12.01 -2.14 0.25
C VAL A 396 -11.64 -0.67 0.24
N HIS A 397 -10.53 -0.37 -0.42
CA HIS A 397 -9.94 0.98 -0.42
C HIS A 397 -10.39 1.85 -1.59
N ARG A 398 -11.10 1.26 -2.55
CA ARG A 398 -11.55 1.92 -3.75
C ARG A 398 -12.76 1.22 -4.35
N ILE A 399 -13.51 1.98 -5.11
CA ILE A 399 -14.61 1.54 -5.95
C ILE A 399 -14.40 2.11 -7.35
N TYR A 400 -14.73 1.34 -8.37
CA TYR A 400 -14.59 1.77 -9.77
C TYR A 400 -15.90 2.33 -10.29
N VAL A 401 -15.84 3.50 -10.92
CA VAL A 401 -17.01 4.13 -11.54
C VAL A 401 -17.14 3.58 -12.95
N VAL A 402 -18.32 3.07 -13.30
CA VAL A 402 -18.60 2.51 -14.62
C VAL A 402 -19.67 3.29 -15.38
N ALA A 403 -19.54 3.33 -16.71
CA ALA A 403 -20.57 3.87 -17.60
C ALA A 403 -21.78 2.92 -17.68
N GLU A 404 -22.98 3.48 -17.86
CA GLU A 404 -24.26 2.74 -17.76
C GLU A 404 -24.40 1.55 -18.72
N ASN A 405 -23.85 1.67 -19.92
CA ASN A 405 -24.24 0.77 -21.01
C ASN A 405 -23.34 -0.46 -21.15
N GLU A 406 -22.11 -0.45 -20.61
CA GLU A 406 -21.10 -1.46 -20.98
C GLU A 406 -20.11 -1.87 -19.89
N ASN A 407 -20.29 -1.44 -18.64
CA ASN A 407 -19.32 -1.63 -17.55
C ASN A 407 -17.91 -1.14 -17.92
N GLU A 408 -17.82 -0.15 -18.81
CA GLU A 408 -16.59 0.56 -19.13
C GLU A 408 -16.15 1.36 -17.90
N VAL A 409 -14.88 1.22 -17.49
CA VAL A 409 -14.34 1.99 -16.37
C VAL A 409 -14.11 3.43 -16.78
N VAL A 410 -14.81 4.34 -16.12
CA VAL A 410 -14.69 5.78 -16.35
C VAL A 410 -14.02 6.53 -15.20
N GLY A 411 -13.78 5.87 -14.06
CA GLY A 411 -13.05 6.47 -12.96
C GLY A 411 -12.80 5.56 -11.76
N VAL A 412 -12.09 6.10 -10.78
CA VAL A 412 -11.81 5.46 -9.49
C VAL A 412 -12.15 6.43 -8.37
N ILE A 413 -12.81 5.93 -7.34
CA ILE A 413 -13.04 6.66 -6.08
C ILE A 413 -12.36 5.89 -4.96
N THR A 414 -11.47 6.55 -4.24
CA THR A 414 -10.73 5.99 -3.10
C THR A 414 -11.26 6.52 -1.77
N LEU A 415 -10.87 5.89 -0.65
CA LEU A 415 -11.18 6.39 0.69
C LEU A 415 -10.75 7.86 0.87
N ARG A 416 -9.60 8.23 0.30
CA ARG A 416 -9.10 9.60 0.28
C ARG A 416 -10.10 10.58 -0.33
N ASP A 417 -10.66 10.21 -1.47
CA ASP A 417 -11.55 11.07 -2.22
C ASP A 417 -12.85 11.29 -1.45
N VAL A 418 -13.34 10.24 -0.79
CA VAL A 418 -14.48 10.33 0.12
C VAL A 418 -14.19 11.23 1.32
N ILE A 419 -13.02 11.11 1.98
CA ILE A 419 -12.63 12.00 3.10
C ILE A 419 -12.66 13.47 2.64
N SER A 420 -12.13 13.75 1.44
CA SER A 420 -12.10 15.12 0.90
C SER A 420 -13.48 15.73 0.66
N CYS A 421 -14.53 14.91 0.51
CA CYS A 421 -15.91 15.38 0.38
C CYS A 421 -16.45 16.01 1.66
N PHE A 422 -15.86 15.73 2.83
CA PHE A 422 -16.32 16.24 4.13
C PHE A 422 -15.53 17.42 4.66
N ILE A 423 -14.43 17.79 4.00
CA ILE A 423 -13.55 18.83 4.53
C ILE A 423 -13.33 19.95 3.53
N PHE A 424 -12.96 21.10 4.08
CA PHE A 424 -12.38 22.25 3.40
C PHE A 424 -11.14 22.65 4.20
N GLU A 425 -10.14 23.23 3.54
CA GLU A 425 -8.97 23.74 4.27
C GLU A 425 -9.13 25.25 4.43
N PRO A 426 -9.20 25.76 5.67
CA PRO A 426 -9.23 27.19 5.91
C PRO A 426 -7.95 27.87 5.40
N PRO A 427 -8.02 29.14 4.97
CA PRO A 427 -6.84 29.89 4.57
C PRO A 427 -5.74 29.84 5.64
N SER A 428 -4.50 29.55 5.23
CA SER A 428 -3.31 29.50 6.11
C SER A 428 -3.39 28.51 7.29
N TYR A 429 -4.35 27.58 7.27
CA TYR A 429 -4.49 26.56 8.32
C TYR A 429 -3.21 25.74 8.45
N PHE A 430 -2.67 25.31 7.31
CA PHE A 430 -1.45 24.52 7.23
C PHE A 430 -0.26 25.23 7.87
N ASP A 431 0.06 26.45 7.46
CA ASP A 431 1.22 27.18 8.01
C ASP A 431 1.13 27.35 9.54
N SER A 432 -0.09 27.42 10.06
CA SER A 432 -0.37 27.67 11.48
C SER A 432 -0.34 26.40 12.34
N HIS A 433 -0.68 25.22 11.79
CA HIS A 433 -0.88 23.99 12.57
C HIS A 433 -0.02 22.80 12.15
N LEU A 434 0.50 22.79 10.91
CA LEU A 434 1.23 21.67 10.31
C LEU A 434 2.50 22.11 9.56
N GLY A 435 2.68 23.41 9.38
CA GLY A 435 3.62 23.99 8.42
C GLY A 435 5.07 23.63 8.66
N PHE A 436 5.50 23.50 9.93
CA PHE A 436 6.88 23.12 10.25
C PHE A 436 7.15 21.64 9.94
N SER A 437 6.33 20.73 10.47
CA SER A 437 6.51 19.27 10.32
C SER A 437 6.37 18.79 8.88
N VAL A 438 5.54 19.45 8.06
CA VAL A 438 5.29 19.06 6.67
C VAL A 438 6.24 19.77 5.67
N LYS A 439 6.78 20.96 5.99
CA LYS A 439 7.86 21.55 5.17
C LYS A 439 9.14 20.72 5.32
N GLU A 440 9.47 20.28 6.52
CA GLU A 440 10.61 19.39 6.80
C GLU A 440 10.48 18.01 6.12
N MET A 441 9.24 17.55 5.94
CA MET A 441 8.87 16.29 5.28
C MET A 441 9.30 16.18 3.81
N LEU A 442 9.28 17.30 3.08
CA LEU A 442 9.59 17.34 1.64
C LEU A 442 11.08 17.58 1.37
N ASN A 443 11.83 17.85 2.43
CA ASN A 443 13.27 18.02 2.41
C ASN A 443 14.02 16.67 2.47
N GLN A 444 13.32 15.57 2.80
CA GLN A 444 13.80 14.18 2.79
C GLN A 444 13.41 13.48 1.49
#